data_AF-M1ZXF6-F1
#
_entry.id   AF-M1ZXF6-F1
#
_cell.length_a   1.000
_cell.length_b   1.000
_cell.length_c   1.000
_cell.angle_alpha   90.00
_cell.angle_beta   90.00
_cell.angle_gamma   90.00
#
_symmetry.space_group_name_H-M   'P 1'
#
loop_
_entity.id
_entity.type
_entity.pdbx_description
1 polymer ?
#
loop_
_entity_poly.entity_id
_entity_poly.type
_entity_poly.pdbx_seq_one_letter_code
_entity_poly.pdbx_strand_id
1 'polypeptide(L)'
;MDYKKNAELKNKIMLAGFIASVVLRAIFDIILKVDRNAILILVGLSIPLAIIDFILIKKKCIIQTMYYTVMMYTAVICIMFISDPNWANFILIYYG
;
A
#
# COMPACT_ATOMS: atom_id res chain seq x y z
N MET A 1 -8.44 -4.25 -28.81
CA MET A 1 -7.55 -4.16 -27.62
C MET A 1 -8.41 -4.46 -26.41
N ASP A 2 -8.13 -5.55 -25.70
CA ASP A 2 -9.07 -6.16 -24.75
C ASP A 2 -8.99 -5.44 -23.38
N TYR A 3 -9.78 -4.37 -23.24
CA TYR A 3 -9.74 -3.43 -22.11
C TYR A 3 -9.76 -4.12 -20.72
N LYS A 4 -10.52 -5.20 -20.59
CA LYS A 4 -10.64 -5.98 -19.35
C LYS A 4 -9.32 -6.66 -18.96
N LYS A 5 -8.56 -7.17 -19.93
CA LYS A 5 -7.29 -7.86 -19.71
C LYS A 5 -6.21 -6.89 -19.24
N ASN A 6 -6.17 -5.68 -19.80
CA ASN A 6 -5.25 -4.63 -19.36
C ASN A 6 -5.59 -4.12 -17.95
N ALA A 7 -6.87 -3.96 -17.61
CA ALA A 7 -7.29 -3.54 -16.28
C ALA A 7 -6.94 -4.59 -15.19
N GLU A 8 -7.10 -5.88 -15.50
CA GLU A 8 -6.71 -6.96 -14.58
C GLU A 8 -5.20 -7.00 -14.34
N LEU A 9 -4.40 -6.82 -15.41
CA LEU A 9 -2.94 -6.72 -15.30
C LEU A 9 -2.52 -5.51 -14.46
N LYS A 10 -3.15 -4.35 -14.70
CA LYS A 10 -2.91 -3.13 -13.91
C LYS A 10 -3.18 -3.35 -12.43
N ASN A 11 -4.30 -3.97 -12.07
CA ASN A 11 -4.64 -4.25 -10.67
C ASN A 11 -3.62 -5.18 -9.99
N LYS A 12 -3.11 -6.20 -10.70
CA LYS A 12 -2.05 -7.08 -10.20
C LYS A 12 -0.74 -6.33 -9.99
N ILE A 13 -0.36 -5.45 -10.92
CA ILE A 13 0.84 -4.61 -10.79
C ILE A 13 0.71 -3.67 -9.59
N MET A 14 -0.47 -3.08 -9.39
CA MET A 14 -0.71 -2.21 -8.24
C MET A 14 -0.61 -2.96 -6.92
N LEU A 15 -1.17 -4.17 -6.80
CA LEU A 15 -1.03 -4.99 -5.61
C LEU A 15 0.45 -5.35 -5.32
N ALA A 16 1.20 -5.75 -6.36
CA ALA A 16 2.62 -6.05 -6.22
C ALA A 16 3.41 -4.79 -5.80
N GLY A 17 3.12 -3.63 -6.41
CA GLY A 17 3.71 -2.35 -6.05
C GLY A 17 3.38 -1.93 -4.61
N PHE A 18 2.17 -2.20 -4.14
CA PHE A 18 1.76 -1.94 -2.76
C PHE A 18 2.60 -2.76 -1.78
N ILE A 19 2.67 -4.08 -1.98
CA ILE A 19 3.46 -4.98 -1.12
C ILE A 19 4.93 -4.54 -1.12
N ALA A 20 5.50 -4.25 -2.29
CA ALA A 20 6.87 -3.76 -2.41
C ALA A 20 7.08 -2.45 -1.65
N SER A 21 6.13 -1.50 -1.74
CA SER A 21 6.22 -0.22 -1.02
C SER A 21 6.18 -0.38 0.50
N VAL A 22 5.33 -1.27 1.02
CA VAL A 22 5.25 -1.57 2.45
C VAL A 22 6.53 -2.22 2.96
N VAL A 23 7.07 -3.19 2.22
CA VAL A 23 8.33 -3.86 2.56
C VAL A 23 9.48 -2.85 2.57
N LEU A 24 9.58 -2.03 1.52
CA LEU A 24 10.61 -1.00 1.43
C LEU A 24 10.49 -0.02 2.60
N ARG A 25 9.27 0.43 2.93
CA ARG A 25 9.03 1.35 4.05
C ARG A 25 9.44 0.74 5.39
N ALA A 26 9.05 -0.52 5.65
CA ALA A 26 9.43 -1.21 6.88
C ALA A 26 10.96 -1.33 7.03
N ILE A 27 11.69 -1.58 5.93
CA ILE A 27 13.17 -1.60 5.94
C ILE A 27 13.72 -0.21 6.30
N PHE A 28 13.21 0.85 5.68
CA PHE A 28 13.63 2.23 6.00
C PHE A 28 13.32 2.60 7.45
N ASP A 29 12.16 2.24 7.97
CA ASP A 29 11.77 2.54 9.36
C ASP A 29 12.68 1.81 10.37
N ILE A 30 13.09 0.57 10.06
CA ILE A 30 14.08 -0.17 10.87
C ILE A 30 15.44 0.55 10.86
N ILE A 31 15.90 1.00 9.69
CA ILE A 31 17.18 1.73 9.55
C ILE A 31 17.14 3.07 10.30
N LEU A 32 16.02 3.78 10.22
CA LEU A 32 15.79 5.07 10.87
C LEU A 32 15.45 4.95 12.36
N LYS A 33 15.38 3.72 12.90
CA LYS A 33 15.06 3.44 14.31
C LYS A 33 13.71 4.06 14.75
N VAL A 34 12.73 4.07 13.85
CA VAL A 34 11.34 4.47 14.15
C VAL A 34 10.76 3.54 15.22
N ASP A 35 9.76 4.02 15.97
CA ASP A 35 9.07 3.24 17.00
C ASP A 35 8.61 1.89 16.45
N ARG A 36 8.97 0.79 17.14
CA ARG A 36 8.62 -0.57 16.73
C ARG A 36 7.11 -0.78 16.67
N ASN A 37 6.33 -0.14 17.53
CA ASN A 37 4.88 -0.21 17.53
C ASN A 37 4.30 0.41 16.25
N ALA A 38 4.87 1.52 15.76
CA ALA A 38 4.47 2.13 14.50
C ALA A 38 4.70 1.18 13.31
N ILE A 39 5.89 0.54 13.25
CA ILE A 39 6.22 -0.43 12.21
C ILE A 39 5.26 -1.64 12.25
N LEU A 40 4.97 -2.15 13.45
CA LEU A 40 4.04 -3.26 13.65
C LEU A 40 2.61 -2.92 13.24
N ILE A 41 2.14 -1.69 13.52
CA ILE A 41 0.81 -1.23 13.10
C ILE A 41 0.74 -1.10 11.58
N LEU A 42 1.77 -0.52 10.95
CA LEU A 42 1.86 -0.37 9.49
C LEU A 42 1.80 -1.74 8.79
N VAL A 43 2.70 -2.65 9.17
CA VAL A 43 2.76 -4.00 8.59
C VAL A 43 1.48 -4.77 8.93
N GLY A 44 1.03 -4.71 10.18
CA GLY A 44 -0.17 -5.40 10.65
C GLY A 44 -1.46 -5.00 9.93
N LEU A 45 -1.64 -3.73 9.57
CA LEU A 45 -2.79 -3.25 8.81
C LEU A 45 -2.63 -3.48 7.29
N SER A 46 -1.41 -3.42 6.77
CA SER A 46 -1.16 -3.64 5.34
C SER A 46 -1.46 -5.07 4.87
N ILE A 47 -1.24 -6.08 5.74
CA ILE A 47 -1.50 -7.49 5.44
C ILE A 47 -2.98 -7.77 5.14
N PRO A 48 -3.95 -7.47 6.04
CA PRO A 48 -5.37 -7.70 5.77
C PRO A 48 -5.85 -6.90 4.56
N LEU A 49 -5.35 -5.67 4.38
CA LEU A 49 -5.68 -4.85 3.22
C LEU A 49 -5.25 -5.52 1.90
N ALA A 50 -4.01 -6.02 1.83
CA ALA A 50 -3.49 -6.74 0.66
C ALA A 50 -4.24 -8.05 0.39
N ILE A 51 -4.63 -8.78 1.44
CA ILE A 51 -5.42 -10.02 1.31
C ILE A 51 -6.78 -9.73 0.67
N ILE A 52 -7.48 -8.68 1.11
CA ILE A 52 -8.78 -8.29 0.53
C ILE A 52 -8.61 -7.90 -0.95
N ASP A 53 -7.57 -7.13 -1.29
CA ASP A 53 -7.29 -6.74 -2.68
C ASP A 53 -7.01 -7.98 -3.55
N PHE A 54 -6.23 -8.93 -3.04
CA PHE A 54 -5.96 -10.20 -3.70
C PHE A 54 -7.25 -11.02 -3.94
N ILE A 55 -8.15 -11.09 -2.96
CA ILE A 55 -9.45 -11.76 -3.10
C ILE A 55 -10.29 -11.09 -4.19
N LEU A 56 -10.34 -9.75 -4.23
CA LEU A 56 -11.08 -8.99 -5.24
C LEU A 56 -10.53 -9.26 -6.65
N ILE A 57 -9.20 -9.31 -6.81
CA ILE A 57 -8.55 -9.67 -8.08
C ILE A 57 -8.91 -11.11 -8.49
N LYS A 58 -8.83 -12.07 -7.56
CA LYS A 58 -9.19 -13.47 -7.79
C LYS A 58 -10.64 -13.64 -8.23
N LYS A 59 -11.57 -12.83 -7.69
CA LYS A 59 -12.99 -12.82 -8.06
C LYS A 59 -13.30 -12.04 -9.35
N LYS A 60 -12.29 -11.49 -10.04
CA LYS A 60 -12.43 -10.66 -11.25
C LYS A 60 -13.32 -9.42 -11.05
N CYS A 61 -13.34 -8.87 -9.83
CA CYS A 61 -14.10 -7.67 -9.48
C CYS A 61 -13.34 -6.39 -9.88
N ILE A 62 -13.11 -6.20 -11.19
CA ILE A 62 -12.17 -5.20 -11.74
C ILE A 62 -12.42 -3.77 -11.21
N ILE A 63 -13.69 -3.34 -11.19
CA ILE A 63 -14.08 -1.98 -10.78
C ILE A 63 -13.91 -1.83 -9.26
N GLN A 64 -14.39 -2.79 -8.48
CA GLN A 64 -14.25 -2.75 -7.02
C GLN A 64 -12.78 -2.77 -6.60
N THR A 65 -11.94 -3.58 -7.26
CA THR A 65 -10.50 -3.59 -7.03
C THR A 65 -9.91 -2.19 -7.25
N MET A 66 -10.19 -1.52 -8.38
CA MET A 66 -9.65 -0.17 -8.63
C MET A 66 -9.98 0.83 -7.50
N TYR A 67 -11.23 0.90 -7.06
CA TYR A 67 -11.61 1.80 -5.96
C TYR A 67 -11.02 1.37 -4.62
N TYR A 68 -10.98 0.07 -4.35
CA TYR A 68 -10.43 -0.48 -3.13
C TYR A 68 -8.92 -0.23 -3.03
N THR A 69 -8.17 -0.45 -4.11
CA THR A 69 -6.73 -0.20 -4.16
C THR A 69 -6.44 1.27 -3.87
N VAL A 70 -7.21 2.22 -4.42
CA VAL A 70 -7.06 3.66 -4.11
C VAL A 70 -7.27 3.93 -2.62
N MET A 71 -8.37 3.43 -2.04
CA MET A 71 -8.66 3.56 -0.61
C MET A 71 -7.57 2.95 0.28
N MET A 72 -7.04 1.78 -0.12
CA MET A 72 -5.97 1.09 0.57
C MET A 72 -4.70 1.93 0.63
N TYR A 73 -4.27 2.50 -0.51
CA TYR A 73 -3.11 3.40 -0.55
C TYR A 73 -3.31 4.62 0.34
N THR A 74 -4.48 5.26 0.29
CA THR A 74 -4.80 6.41 1.15
C THR A 74 -4.71 6.05 2.63
N ALA A 75 -5.31 4.91 3.03
CA ALA A 75 -5.28 4.47 4.43
C ALA A 75 -3.85 4.24 4.94
N VAL A 76 -3.00 3.59 4.13
CA VAL A 76 -1.60 3.35 4.49
C VAL A 76 -0.80 4.65 4.57
N ILE A 77 -1.01 5.59 3.64
CA ILE A 77 -0.38 6.92 3.71
C ILE A 77 -0.81 7.66 4.97
N CYS A 78 -2.09 7.61 5.35
CA CYS A 78 -2.58 8.22 6.59
C CYS A 78 -1.92 7.61 7.84
N ILE A 79 -1.75 6.29 7.88
CA ILE A 79 -1.05 5.61 8.99
C ILE A 79 0.40 6.09 9.05
N MET A 80 1.08 6.19 7.90
CA MET A 80 2.44 6.71 7.84
C MET A 80 2.55 8.12 8.46
N PHE A 81 1.59 9.02 8.20
CA PHE A 81 1.57 10.37 8.78
C PHE A 81 1.41 10.39 10.31
N ILE A 82 0.49 9.57 10.83
CA ILE A 82 0.13 9.58 12.25
C ILE A 82 1.21 8.91 13.10
N SER A 83 1.85 7.87 12.56
CA SER A 83 2.82 7.06 13.30
C SER A 83 4.13 7.76 13.60
N ASP A 84 4.62 8.65 12.72
CA ASP A 84 5.80 9.47 12.98
C ASP A 84 5.83 10.66 11.97
N PRO A 85 5.51 11.91 12.37
CA PRO A 85 5.63 13.08 11.51
C PRO A 85 7.12 13.45 11.35
N ASN A 86 7.91 12.55 10.77
CA ASN A 86 9.32 12.75 10.50
C ASN A 86 9.52 13.26 9.05
N TRP A 87 10.56 14.05 8.83
CA TRP A 87 10.90 14.69 7.54
C TRP A 87 10.90 13.72 6.35
N ALA A 88 11.14 12.43 6.57
CA ALA A 88 11.05 11.36 5.57
C ALA A 88 9.64 11.19 4.96
N ASN A 89 8.57 11.32 5.75
CA ASN A 89 7.18 11.32 5.25
C ASN A 89 6.87 12.58 4.43
N PHE A 90 7.51 13.70 4.75
CA PHE A 90 7.34 14.97 4.04
C PHE A 90 8.01 14.92 2.65
N ILE A 91 9.23 14.36 2.57
CA ILE A 91 10.01 14.27 1.32
C ILE A 91 9.37 13.28 0.33
N LEU A 92 8.83 12.15 0.80
CA LEU A 92 8.23 11.12 -0.06
C LEU A 92 6.96 11.60 -0.79
N ILE A 93 6.30 12.64 -0.29
CA ILE A 93 5.01 13.14 -0.79
C ILE A 93 5.16 14.45 -1.57
N TYR A 94 6.11 15.31 -1.20
CA TYR A 94 6.32 16.59 -1.89
C TYR A 94 7.22 16.47 -3.13
N TYR A 95 8.03 15.42 -3.22
CA TYR A 95 9.02 15.22 -4.30
C TYR A 95 8.86 13.90 -5.08
N GLY A 96 7.84 13.09 -4.77
CA GLY A 96 7.47 11.86 -5.51
C GLY A 96 6.17 12.04 -6.27
#